data_AF-T1XJT9-F1
#
_entry.id   AF-T1XJT9-F1
#
_cell.length_a   1.000
_cell.length_b   1.000
_cell.length_c   1.000
_cell.angle_alpha   90.00
_cell.angle_beta   90.00
_cell.angle_gamma   90.00
#
_symmetry.space_group_name_H-M   'P 1'
#
loop_
_entity.id
_entity.type
_entity.pdbx_description
1 polymer ?
#
loop_
_entity_poly.entity_id
_entity_poly.type
_entity_poly.pdbx_seq_one_letter_code
_entity_poly.pdbx_strand_id
1 'polypeptide(L)'
;MLRRINHLRMKKFPRLPKSEICELSAVALRTLVAQRKLSPVEITLEVLRRADAVQPHLNCFITLCHEQAMAQAREAESAVMRGEPLGLLHGLPFTVKDIVDTANVRTTYGSLLHRDHVPAQDAVAVARMRQAGAILIGKTTTSEFGAKCLTDAPLFGSTRNAWDGTRTSGGSSGGAAASIAAGVAPLAIATDGGGSTRIPAACNGVVGLKQSLGVVPHSQVQDAFGNYTYVTPTTRNVADTALMLQAMTGAHGSDPWSLGVPAQRYFDALQPDGDLRGKRILYCATPAGRPISVDAAAAFEAALATLRSMGAQLEQMPGEGYDVEPVWRVINHTSWRGRFAPLAAAHADQLSPSLLQQLALAEHVDGVAFQQAMFARTALFRKVQAQLESHDFIFTPTLSRTALPIDQDLFGRIEIDGEAYAEVRANWFPWTMPFNLTGHPAISLPCGAGRDGLPIGMQLVGRFREDQQLLQAASFFEAAHRPANALPTLAF
;
A
#
# COMPACT_ATOMS: atom_id res chain seq x y z
N MET A 1 0.19 -43.30 -0.96
CA MET A 1 1.02 -43.95 0.09
C MET A 1 1.64 -42.89 1.01
N LEU A 2 0.83 -41.98 1.55
CA LEU A 2 1.24 -40.99 2.55
C LEU A 2 1.13 -41.61 3.95
N ARG A 3 2.24 -42.08 4.51
CA ARG A 3 2.34 -42.39 5.94
C ARG A 3 3.73 -42.00 6.44
N ARG A 4 3.72 -41.28 7.57
CA ARG A 4 4.83 -40.97 8.49
C ARG A 4 5.76 -39.82 8.08
N ILE A 5 5.32 -38.60 8.39
CA ILE A 5 6.24 -37.60 8.96
C ILE A 5 6.17 -37.78 10.48
N ASN A 6 7.30 -38.20 11.04
CA ASN A 6 7.47 -38.62 12.43
C ASN A 6 7.31 -37.49 13.45
N HIS A 7 6.75 -37.88 14.59
CA HIS A 7 6.43 -37.15 15.82
C HIS A 7 7.62 -36.58 16.64
N LEU A 8 8.62 -35.95 16.02
CA LEU A 8 9.77 -35.41 16.77
C LEU A 8 9.82 -33.89 16.74
N ARG A 9 9.07 -33.27 17.69
CA ARG A 9 9.24 -31.92 18.33
C ARG A 9 8.00 -31.03 18.49
N MET A 10 6.79 -31.47 18.15
CA MET A 10 5.56 -30.65 18.24
C MET A 10 4.97 -30.43 19.65
N LYS A 11 5.68 -30.74 20.75
CA LYS A 11 5.11 -30.74 22.13
C LYS A 11 5.32 -29.44 22.93
N LYS A 12 5.90 -28.38 22.36
CA LYS A 12 6.35 -27.21 23.15
C LYS A 12 5.64 -25.88 22.88
N PHE A 13 4.71 -25.81 21.92
CA PHE A 13 3.94 -24.60 21.65
C PHE A 13 2.47 -24.81 22.07
N PRO A 14 1.87 -23.91 22.89
CA PRO A 14 0.42 -23.89 23.07
C PRO A 14 -0.28 -23.60 21.73
N ARG A 15 -1.35 -24.33 21.41
CA ARG A 15 -2.10 -24.16 20.15
C ARG A 15 -3.23 -23.16 20.32
N LEU A 16 -3.25 -22.11 19.52
CA LEU A 16 -4.42 -21.25 19.32
C LEU A 16 -5.39 -21.87 18.29
N PRO A 17 -6.71 -21.59 18.37
CA PRO A 17 -7.65 -21.88 17.28
C PRO A 17 -7.17 -21.30 15.94
N LYS A 18 -7.41 -22.05 14.85
CA LYS A 18 -6.85 -21.76 13.52
C LYS A 18 -7.17 -20.35 13.01
N SER A 19 -8.39 -19.85 13.22
CA SER A 19 -8.77 -18.50 12.76
C SER A 19 -8.01 -17.39 13.50
N GLU A 20 -7.70 -17.56 14.78
CA GLU A 20 -7.11 -16.51 15.63
C GLU A 20 -5.70 -16.12 15.17
N ILE A 21 -4.91 -17.04 14.61
CA ILE A 21 -3.53 -16.77 14.17
C ILE A 21 -3.49 -15.70 13.07
N CYS A 22 -4.41 -15.79 12.12
CA CYS A 22 -4.52 -14.86 10.99
C CYS A 22 -4.95 -13.45 11.40
N GLU A 23 -5.63 -13.30 12.54
CA GLU A 23 -6.11 -12.01 13.05
C GLU A 23 -5.02 -11.24 13.81
N LEU A 24 -4.03 -11.95 14.36
CA LEU A 24 -2.94 -11.36 15.12
C LEU A 24 -2.13 -10.35 14.27
N SER A 25 -1.66 -9.28 14.91
CA SER A 25 -0.74 -8.31 14.32
C SER A 25 0.65 -8.93 14.10
N ALA A 26 1.44 -8.38 13.17
CA ALA A 26 2.84 -8.77 13.00
C ALA A 26 3.63 -8.58 14.31
N VAL A 27 3.37 -7.51 15.06
CA VAL A 27 3.98 -7.25 16.37
C VAL A 27 3.63 -8.34 17.40
N ALA A 28 2.37 -8.78 17.45
CA ALA A 28 1.94 -9.86 18.34
C ALA A 28 2.57 -11.19 17.94
N LEU A 29 2.53 -11.54 16.65
CA LEU A 29 3.17 -12.75 16.11
C LEU A 29 4.67 -12.77 16.41
N ARG A 30 5.38 -11.66 16.21
CA ARG A 30 6.81 -11.51 16.54
C ARG A 30 7.09 -11.86 17.99
N THR A 31 6.27 -11.33 18.89
CA THR A 31 6.40 -11.56 20.34
C THR A 31 6.16 -13.03 20.69
N LEU A 32 5.11 -13.65 20.12
CA LEU A 32 4.78 -15.04 20.38
C LEU A 32 5.83 -16.02 19.82
N VAL A 33 6.40 -15.73 18.64
CA VAL A 33 7.50 -16.51 18.06
C VAL A 33 8.73 -16.43 18.97
N ALA A 34 9.14 -15.22 19.38
CA ALA A 34 10.30 -15.03 20.25
C ALA A 34 10.12 -15.72 21.62
N GLN A 35 8.90 -15.73 22.16
CA GLN A 35 8.56 -16.41 23.41
C GLN A 35 8.37 -17.92 23.28
N ARG A 36 8.53 -18.48 22.07
CA ARG A 36 8.25 -19.89 21.76
C ARG A 36 6.80 -20.30 22.11
N LYS A 37 5.85 -19.37 21.95
CA LYS A 37 4.42 -19.59 22.16
C LYS A 37 3.67 -19.89 20.86
N LEU A 38 4.22 -19.51 19.72
CA LEU A 38 3.68 -19.86 18.41
C LEU A 38 4.83 -20.16 17.42
N SER A 39 4.72 -21.25 16.66
CA SER A 39 5.76 -21.62 15.70
C SER A 39 5.62 -20.87 14.37
N PRO A 40 6.73 -20.44 13.72
CA PRO A 40 6.71 -19.96 12.34
C PRO A 40 6.06 -20.95 11.35
N VAL A 41 6.15 -22.26 11.61
CA VAL A 41 5.50 -23.32 10.81
C VAL A 41 3.99 -23.28 10.98
N GLU A 42 3.49 -23.10 12.21
CA GLU A 42 2.06 -22.99 12.50
C GLU A 42 1.47 -21.72 11.84
N ILE A 43 2.19 -20.60 11.94
CA ILE A 43 1.80 -19.32 11.32
C ILE A 43 1.73 -19.48 9.80
N THR A 44 2.80 -19.95 9.17
CA THR A 44 2.89 -20.05 7.71
C THR A 44 1.85 -21.00 7.14
N LEU A 45 1.62 -22.14 7.80
CA LEU A 45 0.61 -23.11 7.38
C LEU A 45 -0.80 -22.50 7.39
N GLU A 46 -1.13 -21.75 8.44
CA GLU A 46 -2.46 -21.15 8.57
C GLU A 46 -2.66 -20.00 7.59
N VAL A 47 -1.63 -19.18 7.38
CA VAL A 47 -1.64 -18.13 6.34
C VAL A 47 -1.85 -18.70 4.94
N LEU A 48 -1.15 -19.78 4.58
CA LEU A 48 -1.34 -20.44 3.28
C LEU A 48 -2.75 -21.03 3.15
N ARG A 49 -3.26 -21.68 4.20
CA ARG A 49 -4.64 -22.21 4.23
C ARG A 49 -5.66 -21.09 4.03
N ARG A 50 -5.44 -19.93 4.66
CA ARG A 50 -6.30 -18.77 4.51
C ARG A 50 -6.20 -18.18 3.09
N ALA A 51 -4.99 -18.10 2.54
CA ALA A 51 -4.77 -17.66 1.16
C ALA A 51 -5.55 -18.52 0.17
N ASP A 52 -5.43 -19.85 0.28
CA ASP A 52 -6.14 -20.80 -0.59
C ASP A 52 -7.67 -20.67 -0.45
N ALA A 53 -8.16 -20.43 0.76
CA ALA A 53 -9.61 -20.28 1.01
C ALA A 53 -10.17 -18.97 0.40
N VAL A 54 -9.43 -17.86 0.44
CA VAL A 54 -9.93 -16.58 -0.07
C VAL A 54 -9.67 -16.39 -1.57
N GLN A 55 -8.69 -17.10 -2.13
CA GLN A 55 -8.25 -16.91 -3.51
C GLN A 55 -9.37 -17.08 -4.55
N PRO A 56 -10.24 -18.10 -4.50
CA PRO A 56 -11.34 -18.24 -5.47
C PRO A 56 -12.36 -17.10 -5.43
N HIS A 57 -12.46 -16.41 -4.29
CA HIS A 57 -13.44 -15.35 -4.06
C HIS A 57 -12.85 -13.97 -4.35
N LEU A 58 -11.65 -13.68 -3.86
CA LEU A 58 -11.05 -12.34 -3.94
C LEU A 58 -10.03 -12.18 -5.06
N ASN A 59 -9.42 -13.28 -5.54
CA ASN A 59 -8.38 -13.27 -6.55
C ASN A 59 -7.21 -12.33 -6.20
N CYS A 60 -6.63 -12.52 -5.01
CA CYS A 60 -5.57 -11.65 -4.46
C CYS A 60 -4.17 -12.00 -4.95
N PHE A 61 -3.94 -13.25 -5.37
CA PHE A 61 -2.61 -13.78 -5.68
C PHE A 61 -2.49 -14.16 -7.15
N ILE A 62 -1.32 -13.87 -7.74
CA ILE A 62 -0.94 -14.41 -9.05
C ILE A 62 0.00 -15.62 -8.90
N THR A 63 0.77 -15.67 -7.81
CA THR A 63 1.67 -16.79 -7.50
C THR A 63 1.64 -17.03 -5.99
N LEU A 64 1.39 -18.27 -5.56
CA LEU A 64 1.55 -18.68 -4.15
C LEU A 64 2.76 -19.60 -4.02
N CYS A 65 3.56 -19.38 -2.97
CA CYS A 65 4.86 -20.03 -2.77
C CYS A 65 4.80 -21.13 -1.71
N HIS A 66 3.79 -22.02 -1.73
CA HIS A 66 3.52 -22.98 -0.65
C HIS A 66 4.75 -23.76 -0.17
N GLU A 67 5.46 -24.42 -1.08
CA GLU A 67 6.61 -25.28 -0.72
C GLU A 67 7.79 -24.46 -0.17
N GLN A 68 8.13 -23.35 -0.86
CA GLN A 68 9.22 -22.46 -0.46
C GLN A 68 8.93 -21.81 0.90
N ALA A 69 7.71 -21.34 1.12
CA ALA A 69 7.28 -20.73 2.38
C ALA A 69 7.36 -21.74 3.54
N MET A 70 6.88 -22.98 3.33
CA MET A 70 6.95 -24.02 4.37
C MET A 70 8.38 -24.48 4.66
N ALA A 71 9.27 -24.49 3.66
CA ALA A 71 10.69 -24.75 3.88
C ALA A 71 11.33 -23.67 4.75
N GLN A 72 11.13 -22.39 4.39
CA GLN A 72 11.61 -21.24 5.18
C GLN A 72 11.05 -21.22 6.60
N ALA A 73 9.78 -21.60 6.77
CA ALA A 73 9.16 -21.68 8.09
C ALA A 73 9.83 -22.72 9.02
N ARG A 74 10.22 -23.87 8.47
CA ARG A 74 10.95 -24.92 9.23
C ARG A 74 12.36 -24.47 9.60
N GLU A 75 13.03 -23.74 8.72
CA GLU A 75 14.33 -23.13 9.00
C GLU A 75 14.21 -22.08 10.11
N ALA A 76 13.20 -21.20 10.02
CA ALA A 76 12.93 -20.17 11.01
C ALA A 76 12.58 -20.77 12.39
N GLU A 77 11.75 -21.81 12.45
CA GLU A 77 11.45 -22.55 13.69
C GLU A 77 12.73 -23.18 14.27
N SER A 78 13.56 -23.79 13.43
CA SER A 78 14.80 -24.42 13.87
C SER A 78 15.76 -23.41 14.51
N ALA A 79 15.89 -22.21 13.93
CA ALA A 79 16.67 -21.11 14.48
C ALA A 79 16.16 -20.67 15.88
N VAL A 80 14.84 -20.50 16.03
CA VAL A 80 14.18 -20.18 17.32
C VAL A 80 14.49 -21.24 18.37
N MET A 81 14.45 -22.52 17.99
CA MET A 81 14.69 -23.64 18.89
C MET A 81 16.18 -23.78 19.29
N ARG A 82 17.10 -23.38 18.42
CA ARG A 82 18.54 -23.31 18.72
C ARG A 82 18.93 -22.07 19.55
N GLY A 83 18.03 -21.09 19.70
CA GLY A 83 18.30 -19.86 20.43
C GLY A 83 19.22 -18.91 19.66
N GLU A 84 19.15 -18.96 18.33
CA GLU A 84 19.91 -18.04 17.47
C GLU A 84 19.38 -16.60 17.59
N PRO A 85 20.21 -15.58 17.31
CA PRO A 85 19.74 -14.21 17.17
C PRO A 85 18.65 -14.13 16.09
N LEU A 86 17.50 -13.58 16.45
CA LEU A 86 16.33 -13.49 15.56
C LEU A 86 16.31 -12.14 14.84
N GLY A 87 16.07 -12.15 13.54
CA GLY A 87 15.84 -10.94 12.75
C GLY A 87 14.59 -10.16 13.18
N LEU A 88 14.47 -8.91 12.74
CA LEU A 88 13.38 -8.02 13.12
C LEU A 88 11.98 -8.60 12.84
N LEU A 89 11.85 -9.34 11.74
CA LEU A 89 10.62 -9.96 11.24
C LEU A 89 10.68 -11.50 11.25
N HIS A 90 11.54 -12.08 12.10
CA HIS A 90 11.83 -13.51 12.06
C HIS A 90 10.58 -14.38 12.14
N GLY A 91 10.38 -15.22 11.12
CA GLY A 91 9.28 -16.16 11.03
C GLY A 91 7.91 -15.55 10.67
N LEU A 92 7.86 -14.25 10.31
CA LEU A 92 6.61 -13.58 9.97
C LEU A 92 6.29 -13.70 8.47
N PRO A 93 5.04 -14.04 8.11
CA PRO A 93 4.63 -14.12 6.71
C PRO A 93 4.48 -12.72 6.08
N PHE A 94 4.91 -12.58 4.83
CA PHE A 94 4.66 -11.38 4.03
C PHE A 94 4.33 -11.71 2.57
N THR A 95 3.66 -10.78 1.89
CA THR A 95 3.34 -10.87 0.46
C THR A 95 4.00 -9.74 -0.32
N VAL A 96 4.15 -9.91 -1.63
CA VAL A 96 4.82 -8.92 -2.49
C VAL A 96 4.00 -8.67 -3.74
N LYS A 97 3.67 -7.41 -4.03
CA LYS A 97 3.01 -7.02 -5.28
C LYS A 97 3.77 -7.53 -6.50
N ASP A 98 3.05 -8.04 -7.49
CA ASP A 98 3.61 -8.66 -8.70
C ASP A 98 4.37 -7.70 -9.65
N ILE A 99 4.50 -6.43 -9.29
CA ILE A 99 5.38 -5.49 -10.00
C ILE A 99 6.77 -5.36 -9.39
N VAL A 100 6.97 -5.89 -8.18
CA VAL A 100 8.24 -5.82 -7.45
C VAL A 100 9.01 -7.11 -7.68
N ASP A 101 10.25 -7.01 -8.17
CA ASP A 101 11.05 -8.19 -8.52
C ASP A 101 11.35 -9.03 -7.29
N THR A 102 11.25 -10.34 -7.47
CA THR A 102 11.47 -11.33 -6.42
C THR A 102 12.23 -12.50 -7.00
N ALA A 103 13.42 -12.74 -6.48
CA ALA A 103 14.31 -13.78 -6.97
C ALA A 103 13.63 -15.14 -6.92
N ASN A 104 13.67 -15.86 -8.06
CA ASN A 104 13.17 -17.23 -8.20
C ASN A 104 11.66 -17.39 -7.93
N VAL A 105 10.89 -16.30 -8.04
CA VAL A 105 9.43 -16.32 -7.95
C VAL A 105 8.83 -15.60 -9.15
N ARG A 106 7.91 -16.27 -9.84
CA ARG A 106 7.23 -15.74 -11.03
C ARG A 106 6.62 -14.37 -10.76
N THR A 107 7.10 -13.37 -11.50
CA THR A 107 6.76 -11.94 -11.36
C THR A 107 6.34 -11.43 -12.74
N THR A 108 5.05 -11.18 -12.94
CA THR A 108 4.49 -11.00 -14.29
C THR A 108 4.19 -9.55 -14.65
N TYR A 109 4.37 -8.63 -13.70
CA TYR A 109 3.97 -7.22 -13.85
C TYR A 109 2.49 -7.06 -14.26
N GLY A 110 1.65 -8.05 -13.98
CA GLY A 110 0.28 -8.14 -14.48
C GLY A 110 0.13 -8.17 -16.01
N SER A 111 1.16 -8.55 -16.76
CA SER A 111 1.14 -8.51 -18.24
C SER A 111 1.26 -9.91 -18.86
N LEU A 112 0.57 -10.13 -19.98
CA LEU A 112 0.71 -11.37 -20.76
C LEU A 112 2.14 -11.57 -21.27
N LEU A 113 2.83 -10.46 -21.59
CA LEU A 113 4.18 -10.45 -22.13
C LEU A 113 5.24 -10.95 -21.14
N HIS A 114 4.90 -10.98 -19.85
CA HIS A 114 5.79 -11.43 -18.78
C HIS A 114 5.19 -12.60 -18.00
N ARG A 115 4.25 -13.35 -18.60
CA ARG A 115 3.53 -14.47 -17.97
C ARG A 115 4.44 -15.45 -17.23
N ASP A 116 5.59 -15.76 -17.83
CA ASP A 116 6.56 -16.74 -17.36
C ASP A 116 7.85 -16.08 -16.84
N HIS A 117 7.84 -14.76 -16.64
CA HIS A 117 9.02 -14.05 -16.16
C HIS A 117 9.33 -14.42 -14.70
N VAL A 118 10.58 -14.83 -14.45
CA VAL A 118 11.11 -15.15 -13.12
C VAL A 118 12.38 -14.32 -12.92
N PRO A 119 12.34 -13.26 -12.09
CA PRO A 119 13.52 -12.45 -11.82
C PRO A 119 14.64 -13.27 -11.16
N ALA A 120 15.89 -12.97 -11.52
CA ALA A 120 17.07 -13.57 -10.91
C ALA A 120 17.45 -12.92 -9.57
N GLN A 121 16.97 -11.71 -9.31
CA GLN A 121 17.33 -10.91 -8.13
C GLN A 121 16.09 -10.33 -7.46
N ASP A 122 16.20 -10.16 -6.14
CA ASP A 122 15.20 -9.46 -5.35
C ASP A 122 15.34 -7.95 -5.57
N ALA A 123 14.22 -7.24 -5.64
CA ALA A 123 14.23 -5.81 -5.37
C ALA A 123 14.72 -5.56 -3.94
N VAL A 124 15.35 -4.40 -3.69
CA VAL A 124 16.01 -4.10 -2.39
C VAL A 124 15.07 -4.28 -1.20
N ALA A 125 13.81 -3.85 -1.31
CA ALA A 125 12.84 -4.01 -0.23
C ALA A 125 12.53 -5.49 0.07
N VAL A 126 12.45 -6.35 -0.96
CA VAL A 126 12.22 -7.79 -0.78
C VAL A 126 13.42 -8.46 -0.13
N ALA A 127 14.63 -8.13 -0.61
CA ALA A 127 15.88 -8.63 -0.04
C ALA A 127 15.98 -8.28 1.45
N ARG A 128 15.63 -7.04 1.83
CA ARG A 128 15.62 -6.57 3.22
C ARG A 128 14.59 -7.28 4.09
N MET A 129 13.38 -7.52 3.59
CA MET A 129 12.36 -8.30 4.32
C MET A 129 12.85 -9.73 4.60
N ARG A 130 13.47 -10.39 3.60
CA ARG A 130 14.07 -11.72 3.78
C ARG A 130 15.25 -11.71 4.76
N GLN A 131 16.14 -10.73 4.68
CA GLN A 131 17.25 -10.55 5.62
C GLN A 131 16.76 -10.32 7.05
N ALA A 132 15.61 -9.66 7.23
CA ALA A 132 14.96 -9.51 8.52
C ALA A 132 14.30 -10.80 9.04
N GLY A 133 14.37 -11.91 8.28
CA GLY A 133 13.84 -13.23 8.65
C GLY A 133 12.37 -13.45 8.28
N ALA A 134 11.77 -12.57 7.46
CA ALA A 134 10.38 -12.74 7.02
C ALA A 134 10.26 -13.84 5.95
N ILE A 135 9.09 -14.49 5.92
CA ILE A 135 8.77 -15.63 5.05
C ILE A 135 7.85 -15.17 3.93
N LEU A 136 8.28 -15.34 2.67
CA LEU A 136 7.50 -14.93 1.51
C LEU A 136 6.37 -15.94 1.25
N ILE A 137 5.13 -15.46 1.22
CA ILE A 137 3.94 -16.28 0.96
C ILE A 137 3.57 -16.33 -0.52
N GLY A 138 3.76 -15.23 -1.25
CA GLY A 138 3.39 -15.17 -2.65
C GLY A 138 3.41 -13.77 -3.25
N LYS A 139 3.08 -13.72 -4.55
CA LYS A 139 2.94 -12.52 -5.34
C LYS A 139 1.48 -12.10 -5.42
N THR A 140 1.17 -10.87 -5.02
CA THR A 140 -0.18 -10.32 -5.06
C THR A 140 -0.48 -9.62 -6.38
N THR A 141 -1.72 -9.73 -6.84
CA THR A 141 -2.21 -9.16 -8.10
C THR A 141 -2.09 -7.63 -8.15
N THR A 142 -1.95 -7.12 -9.36
CA THR A 142 -1.78 -5.69 -9.67
C THR A 142 -2.28 -5.37 -11.07
N SER A 143 -2.79 -4.16 -11.33
CA SER A 143 -3.02 -3.77 -12.73
C SER A 143 -1.76 -3.89 -13.57
N GLU A 144 -1.94 -4.15 -14.86
CA GLU A 144 -0.83 -4.27 -15.81
C GLU A 144 0.14 -3.07 -15.69
N PHE A 145 1.40 -3.36 -15.36
CA PHE A 145 2.47 -2.41 -15.04
C PHE A 145 2.13 -1.33 -14.00
N GLY A 146 1.09 -1.55 -13.19
CA GLY A 146 0.56 -0.58 -12.25
C GLY A 146 -0.10 0.64 -12.90
N ALA A 147 -0.54 0.53 -14.16
CA ALA A 147 -0.96 1.66 -15.00
C ALA A 147 -2.36 2.24 -14.69
N LYS A 148 -3.07 1.71 -13.69
CA LYS A 148 -4.38 2.22 -13.27
C LYS A 148 -4.72 1.97 -11.80
N CYS A 149 -5.67 2.75 -11.29
CA CYS A 149 -6.18 2.71 -9.92
C CYS A 149 -7.20 1.59 -9.64
N LEU A 150 -7.35 0.64 -10.57
CA LEU A 150 -8.22 -0.54 -10.46
C LEU A 150 -7.33 -1.77 -10.59
N THR A 151 -7.57 -2.82 -9.81
CA THR A 151 -6.72 -4.02 -9.87
C THR A 151 -7.39 -5.07 -10.74
N ASP A 152 -7.16 -4.93 -12.04
CA ASP A 152 -7.48 -5.93 -13.04
C ASP A 152 -6.41 -5.95 -14.12
N ALA A 153 -6.19 -7.13 -14.69
CA ALA A 153 -5.24 -7.32 -15.76
C ALA A 153 -5.61 -8.51 -16.65
N PRO A 154 -5.17 -8.53 -17.93
CA PRO A 154 -5.51 -9.63 -18.86
C PRO A 154 -5.10 -11.02 -18.35
N LEU A 155 -4.06 -11.12 -17.53
CA LEU A 155 -3.52 -12.40 -17.08
C LEU A 155 -4.37 -13.09 -15.99
N PHE A 156 -5.09 -12.33 -15.16
CA PHE A 156 -5.77 -12.89 -13.98
C PHE A 156 -7.18 -12.33 -13.75
N GLY A 157 -7.67 -11.43 -14.60
CA GLY A 157 -8.97 -10.78 -14.41
C GLY A 157 -8.93 -9.75 -13.29
N SER A 158 -10.01 -9.62 -12.52
CA SER A 158 -10.16 -8.59 -11.49
C SER A 158 -9.93 -9.13 -10.08
N THR A 159 -9.29 -8.33 -9.23
CA THR A 159 -9.24 -8.54 -7.78
C THR A 159 -10.41 -7.83 -7.13
N ARG A 160 -11.13 -8.55 -6.27
CA ARG A 160 -12.34 -8.05 -5.62
C ARG A 160 -12.03 -7.37 -4.28
N ASN A 161 -12.91 -6.47 -3.87
CA ASN A 161 -12.85 -5.88 -2.54
C ASN A 161 -13.09 -6.94 -1.45
N ALA A 162 -12.36 -6.84 -0.33
CA ALA A 162 -12.51 -7.77 0.79
C ALA A 162 -13.85 -7.66 1.53
N TRP A 163 -14.59 -6.57 1.34
CA TRP A 163 -15.89 -6.31 1.98
C TRP A 163 -17.09 -6.59 1.07
N ASP A 164 -16.90 -6.50 -0.25
CA ASP A 164 -17.96 -6.73 -1.25
C ASP A 164 -17.37 -7.19 -2.59
N GLY A 165 -17.69 -8.41 -3.00
CA GLY A 165 -17.22 -8.99 -4.25
C GLY A 165 -17.68 -8.26 -5.53
N THR A 166 -18.68 -7.38 -5.45
CA THR A 166 -19.16 -6.57 -6.58
C THR A 166 -18.39 -5.27 -6.75
N ARG A 167 -17.43 -4.99 -5.86
CA ARG A 167 -16.65 -3.75 -5.83
C ARG A 167 -15.18 -3.98 -6.18
N THR A 168 -14.54 -2.94 -6.70
CA THR A 168 -13.09 -2.94 -6.91
C THR A 168 -12.33 -2.98 -5.58
N SER A 169 -11.21 -3.69 -5.54
CA SER A 169 -10.26 -3.59 -4.43
C SER A 169 -9.52 -2.24 -4.41
N GLY A 170 -9.73 -1.37 -5.41
CA GLY A 170 -8.82 -0.28 -5.73
C GLY A 170 -7.48 -0.81 -6.24
N GLY A 171 -6.57 0.10 -6.60
CA GLY A 171 -5.34 -0.29 -7.27
C GLY A 171 -4.27 0.79 -7.34
N SER A 172 -3.08 0.45 -7.83
CA SER A 172 -2.75 -0.83 -8.45
C SER A 172 -2.35 -1.94 -7.48
N SER A 173 -2.29 -1.71 -6.16
CA SER A 173 -1.92 -2.72 -5.16
C SER A 173 -3.12 -3.43 -4.52
N GLY A 174 -4.15 -3.77 -5.31
CA GLY A 174 -5.39 -4.34 -4.81
C GLY A 174 -5.23 -5.69 -4.13
N GLY A 175 -4.47 -6.62 -4.72
CA GLY A 175 -4.22 -7.93 -4.13
C GLY A 175 -3.52 -7.85 -2.79
N ALA A 176 -2.61 -6.89 -2.63
CA ALA A 176 -1.97 -6.60 -1.35
C ALA A 176 -3.01 -6.18 -0.31
N ALA A 177 -3.76 -5.10 -0.56
CA ALA A 177 -4.72 -4.59 0.43
C ALA A 177 -5.85 -5.58 0.75
N ALA A 178 -6.42 -6.24 -0.27
CA ALA A 178 -7.49 -7.23 -0.09
C ALA A 178 -7.00 -8.45 0.71
N SER A 179 -5.78 -8.94 0.46
CA SER A 179 -5.22 -10.07 1.24
C SER A 179 -4.95 -9.71 2.70
N ILE A 180 -4.46 -8.49 2.97
CA ILE A 180 -4.25 -7.97 4.33
C ILE A 180 -5.58 -7.82 5.08
N ALA A 181 -6.59 -7.25 4.41
CA ALA A 181 -7.93 -7.07 4.95
C ALA A 181 -8.60 -8.42 5.25
N ALA A 182 -8.44 -9.41 4.38
CA ALA A 182 -8.97 -10.77 4.56
C ALA A 182 -8.23 -11.60 5.64
N GLY A 183 -7.19 -11.06 6.26
CA GLY A 183 -6.41 -11.72 7.30
C GLY A 183 -5.43 -12.77 6.77
N VAL A 184 -5.05 -12.74 5.48
CA VAL A 184 -4.13 -13.75 4.92
C VAL A 184 -2.74 -13.61 5.54
N ALA A 185 -2.10 -12.47 5.36
CA ALA A 185 -0.81 -12.15 5.98
C ALA A 185 -0.93 -10.81 6.72
N PRO A 186 -0.02 -10.49 7.66
CA PRO A 186 -0.02 -9.20 8.34
C PRO A 186 0.78 -8.12 7.58
N LEU A 187 1.71 -8.51 6.69
CA LEU A 187 2.63 -7.62 5.99
C LEU A 187 2.53 -7.79 4.46
N ALA A 188 2.40 -6.70 3.72
CA ALA A 188 2.44 -6.70 2.26
C ALA A 188 3.31 -5.57 1.71
N ILE A 189 4.25 -5.93 0.82
CA ILE A 189 4.95 -4.96 -0.02
C ILE A 189 4.02 -4.56 -1.16
N ALA A 190 3.73 -3.27 -1.25
CA ALA A 190 2.95 -2.63 -2.29
C ALA A 190 3.81 -1.60 -3.05
N THR A 191 3.21 -0.90 -4.03
CA THR A 191 3.84 0.27 -4.64
C THR A 191 2.84 1.41 -4.80
N ASP A 192 3.35 2.64 -4.79
CA ASP A 192 2.56 3.87 -4.92
C ASP A 192 3.23 4.81 -5.95
N GLY A 193 2.55 5.17 -7.04
CA GLY A 193 3.04 6.18 -8.02
C GLY A 193 2.07 7.33 -8.25
N GLY A 194 0.90 7.24 -7.65
CA GLY A 194 -0.22 8.17 -7.75
C GLY A 194 -1.34 7.82 -6.78
N GLY A 195 -1.00 7.14 -5.67
CA GLY A 195 -1.95 6.62 -4.69
C GLY A 195 -2.04 5.09 -4.61
N SER A 196 -1.27 4.34 -5.39
CA SER A 196 -1.48 2.88 -5.54
C SER A 196 -1.30 2.01 -4.29
N THR A 197 -0.86 2.58 -3.17
CA THR A 197 -0.93 1.94 -1.85
C THR A 197 -2.07 2.50 -1.01
N ARG A 198 -2.27 3.82 -1.05
CA ARG A 198 -3.30 4.52 -0.27
C ARG A 198 -4.72 4.28 -0.77
N ILE A 199 -4.94 4.26 -2.09
CA ILE A 199 -6.23 3.98 -2.74
C ILE A 199 -6.76 2.60 -2.34
N PRO A 200 -6.06 1.48 -2.57
CA PRO A 200 -6.55 0.17 -2.18
C PRO A 200 -6.61 0.00 -0.65
N ALA A 201 -5.75 0.69 0.11
CA ALA A 201 -5.85 0.69 1.57
C ALA A 201 -7.18 1.29 2.05
N ALA A 202 -7.57 2.46 1.53
CA ALA A 202 -8.86 3.08 1.82
C ALA A 202 -10.04 2.21 1.35
N CYS A 203 -9.95 1.55 0.19
CA CYS A 203 -11.02 0.67 -0.31
C CYS A 203 -11.27 -0.55 0.57
N ASN A 204 -10.23 -1.10 1.21
CA ASN A 204 -10.32 -2.37 1.95
C ASN A 204 -10.20 -2.20 3.48
N GLY A 205 -10.13 -0.95 3.98
CA GLY A 205 -10.08 -0.69 5.41
C GLY A 205 -8.79 -1.18 6.06
N VAL A 206 -7.64 -0.94 5.40
CA VAL A 206 -6.31 -1.26 5.93
C VAL A 206 -5.41 -0.02 5.93
N VAL A 207 -4.22 -0.13 6.52
CA VAL A 207 -3.24 0.96 6.58
C VAL A 207 -2.31 0.89 5.37
N GLY A 208 -2.18 2.02 4.66
CA GLY A 208 -1.28 2.16 3.52
C GLY A 208 -0.38 3.38 3.68
N LEU A 209 0.93 3.18 3.84
CA LEU A 209 1.90 4.26 3.97
C LEU A 209 2.70 4.45 2.68
N LYS A 210 2.68 5.66 2.14
CA LYS A 210 3.66 6.15 1.17
C LYS A 210 4.68 7.02 1.91
N GLN A 211 5.81 6.43 2.30
CA GLN A 211 6.90 7.11 3.00
C GLN A 211 7.53 8.25 2.17
N SER A 212 8.41 9.03 2.78
CA SER A 212 9.18 10.08 2.09
C SER A 212 10.04 9.50 0.97
N LEU A 213 10.25 10.27 -0.09
CA LEU A 213 11.09 9.86 -1.21
C LEU A 213 12.52 9.53 -0.72
N GLY A 214 13.01 8.35 -1.09
CA GLY A 214 14.33 7.83 -0.70
C GLY A 214 14.39 7.07 0.63
N VAL A 215 13.34 7.06 1.46
CA VAL A 215 13.34 6.30 2.72
C VAL A 215 13.42 4.79 2.47
N VAL A 216 12.62 4.29 1.53
CA VAL A 216 12.80 2.95 0.96
C VAL A 216 13.35 3.11 -0.45
N PRO A 217 14.53 2.55 -0.76
CA PRO A 217 15.12 2.62 -2.08
C PRO A 217 14.25 1.95 -3.14
N HIS A 218 14.10 2.60 -4.29
CA HIS A 218 13.40 2.03 -5.45
C HIS A 218 14.39 1.47 -6.47
N SER A 219 14.85 0.22 -6.30
CA SER A 219 15.91 -0.36 -7.13
C SER A 219 15.54 -0.72 -8.58
N GLN A 220 14.25 -0.63 -8.94
CA GLN A 220 13.74 -1.03 -10.26
C GLN A 220 13.25 0.16 -11.12
N VAL A 221 13.35 1.41 -10.64
CA VAL A 221 12.81 2.54 -11.40
C VAL A 221 13.77 2.87 -12.56
N GLN A 222 13.23 3.04 -13.76
CA GLN A 222 14.05 3.32 -14.95
C GLN A 222 14.60 4.76 -14.95
N ASP A 223 13.81 5.73 -14.48
CA ASP A 223 14.26 7.09 -14.22
C ASP A 223 14.37 7.33 -12.70
N ALA A 224 15.56 7.05 -12.17
CA ALA A 224 15.84 7.23 -10.76
C ALA A 224 15.93 8.71 -10.35
N PHE A 225 16.25 9.63 -11.27
CA PHE A 225 16.38 11.06 -10.96
C PHE A 225 15.02 11.76 -10.95
N GLY A 226 14.12 11.42 -11.88
CA GLY A 226 12.77 11.96 -11.90
C GLY A 226 11.80 11.31 -10.91
N ASN A 227 12.26 10.39 -10.06
CA ASN A 227 11.40 9.46 -9.30
C ASN A 227 10.29 10.14 -8.46
N TYR A 228 9.10 9.55 -8.50
CA TYR A 228 7.91 9.88 -7.69
C TYR A 228 7.12 8.60 -7.33
N THR A 229 7.76 7.45 -7.51
CA THR A 229 7.21 6.11 -7.28
C THR A 229 7.91 5.43 -6.12
N TYR A 230 7.16 4.61 -5.39
CA TYR A 230 7.55 4.10 -4.08
C TYR A 230 7.31 2.60 -4.00
N VAL A 231 8.20 1.90 -3.29
CA VAL A 231 7.94 0.58 -2.73
C VAL A 231 7.54 0.77 -1.27
N THR A 232 6.37 0.30 -0.88
CA THR A 232 5.67 0.78 0.32
C THR A 232 5.11 -0.36 1.17
N PRO A 233 4.98 -0.17 2.50
CA PRO A 233 4.27 -1.13 3.35
C PRO A 233 2.73 -0.96 3.26
N THR A 234 2.01 -2.08 3.34
CA THR A 234 0.55 -2.16 3.56
C THR A 234 0.28 -3.20 4.64
N THR A 235 -0.43 -2.81 5.70
CA THR A 235 -0.68 -3.67 6.88
C THR A 235 -2.05 -3.34 7.50
N ARG A 236 -2.46 -4.02 8.58
CA ARG A 236 -3.74 -3.74 9.26
C ARG A 236 -3.68 -2.62 10.28
N ASN A 237 -2.49 -2.20 10.72
CA ASN A 237 -2.35 -1.20 11.79
C ASN A 237 -1.05 -0.40 11.69
N VAL A 238 -0.96 0.71 12.41
CA VAL A 238 0.20 1.61 12.32
C VAL A 238 1.46 0.97 12.90
N ALA A 239 1.34 0.17 13.95
CA ALA A 239 2.48 -0.50 14.59
C ALA A 239 3.16 -1.52 13.65
N ASP A 240 2.37 -2.35 12.97
CA ASP A 240 2.87 -3.28 11.94
C ASP A 240 3.48 -2.54 10.76
N THR A 241 2.88 -1.40 10.36
CA THR A 241 3.42 -0.52 9.31
C THR A 241 4.80 0.01 9.68
N ALA A 242 4.98 0.50 10.92
CA ALA A 242 6.28 0.99 11.39
C ALA A 242 7.32 -0.14 11.49
N LEU A 243 6.92 -1.32 11.95
CA LEU A 243 7.78 -2.51 12.03
C LEU A 243 8.27 -2.93 10.64
N MET A 244 7.37 -2.94 9.66
CA MET A 244 7.70 -3.26 8.28
C MET A 244 8.58 -2.18 7.62
N LEU A 245 8.27 -0.90 7.81
CA LEU A 245 9.08 0.21 7.28
C LEU A 245 10.51 0.16 7.82
N GLN A 246 10.69 -0.16 9.10
CA GLN A 246 12.00 -0.32 9.74
C GLN A 246 12.83 -1.43 9.09
N ALA A 247 12.20 -2.51 8.60
CA ALA A 247 12.91 -3.53 7.83
C ALA A 247 13.29 -3.04 6.43
N MET A 248 12.44 -2.23 5.77
CA MET A 248 12.61 -1.82 4.38
C MET A 248 13.56 -0.62 4.18
N THR A 249 13.79 0.19 5.21
CA THR A 249 14.47 1.51 5.11
C THR A 249 16.00 1.45 5.03
N GLY A 250 16.60 2.56 4.56
CA GLY A 250 18.04 2.83 4.56
C GLY A 250 18.63 3.03 3.17
N ALA A 251 19.73 3.76 3.07
CA ALA A 251 20.42 4.04 1.81
C ALA A 251 20.77 2.78 1.00
N HIS A 252 20.76 2.88 -0.33
CA HIS A 252 21.22 1.84 -1.25
C HIS A 252 21.77 2.45 -2.54
N GLY A 253 22.84 1.87 -3.09
CA GLY A 253 23.55 2.42 -4.26
C GLY A 253 22.74 2.48 -5.56
N SER A 254 21.60 1.80 -5.62
CA SER A 254 20.70 1.81 -6.79
C SER A 254 19.77 3.02 -6.86
N ASP A 255 19.65 3.81 -5.79
CA ASP A 255 18.68 4.90 -5.71
C ASP A 255 19.37 6.18 -5.16
N PRO A 256 19.57 7.21 -6.01
CA PRO A 256 20.23 8.45 -5.60
C PRO A 256 19.47 9.21 -4.50
N TRP A 257 18.15 9.04 -4.40
CA TRP A 257 17.33 9.70 -3.38
C TRP A 257 17.50 9.08 -1.99
N SER A 258 17.94 7.83 -1.94
CA SER A 258 18.20 7.11 -0.70
C SER A 258 19.57 7.42 -0.12
N LEU A 259 20.50 7.95 -0.92
CA LEU A 259 21.86 8.25 -0.47
C LEU A 259 21.83 9.28 0.67
N GLY A 260 22.52 8.97 1.76
CA GLY A 260 22.56 9.80 2.96
C GLY A 260 21.30 9.74 3.83
N VAL A 261 20.26 8.95 3.46
CA VAL A 261 19.10 8.71 4.33
C VAL A 261 19.46 7.60 5.33
N PRO A 262 19.54 7.91 6.65
CA PRO A 262 19.88 6.90 7.64
C PRO A 262 18.72 5.90 7.82
N ALA A 263 19.06 4.64 8.10
CA ALA A 263 18.07 3.70 8.58
C ALA A 263 17.53 4.17 9.95
N GLN A 264 16.22 4.30 10.07
CA GLN A 264 15.56 4.73 11.31
C GLN A 264 14.89 3.56 12.02
N ARG A 265 14.77 3.67 13.35
CA ARG A 265 14.11 2.70 14.21
C ARG A 265 12.63 3.04 14.39
N TYR A 266 11.87 3.04 13.29
CA TYR A 266 10.49 3.52 13.28
C TYR A 266 9.57 2.85 14.31
N PHE A 267 9.64 1.52 14.45
CA PHE A 267 8.80 0.80 15.40
C PHE A 267 9.26 1.02 16.84
N ASP A 268 10.57 0.98 17.08
CA ASP A 268 11.09 1.16 18.44
C ASP A 268 10.89 2.59 18.97
N ALA A 269 10.76 3.56 18.07
CA ALA A 269 10.51 4.95 18.41
C ALA A 269 9.03 5.26 18.67
N LEU A 270 8.10 4.38 18.27
CA LEU A 270 6.67 4.57 18.54
C LEU A 270 6.41 4.54 20.04
N GLN A 271 5.75 5.59 20.52
CA GLN A 271 5.18 5.64 21.86
C GLN A 271 3.72 5.16 21.80
N PRO A 272 3.31 4.19 22.64
CA PRO A 272 1.95 3.66 22.62
C PRO A 272 0.92 4.64 23.17
N ASP A 273 1.34 5.52 24.08
CA ASP A 273 0.48 6.45 24.79
C ASP A 273 0.85 7.89 24.45
N GLY A 274 -0.13 8.67 24.03
CA GLY A 274 0.05 10.08 23.75
C GLY A 274 -1.15 10.72 23.08
N ASP A 275 -1.00 11.99 22.75
CA ASP A 275 -2.03 12.81 22.17
C ASP A 275 -1.42 13.77 21.12
N LEU A 276 -2.24 14.68 20.60
CA LEU A 276 -1.86 15.63 19.57
C LEU A 276 -1.78 17.06 20.12
N ARG A 277 -1.63 17.25 21.44
CA ARG A 277 -1.50 18.59 22.05
C ARG A 277 -0.31 19.33 21.44
N GLY A 278 -0.58 20.56 21.02
CA GLY A 278 0.42 21.43 20.40
C GLY A 278 0.73 21.09 18.93
N LYS A 279 0.08 20.07 18.35
CA LYS A 279 0.19 19.79 16.91
C LYS A 279 -0.78 20.65 16.13
N ARG A 280 -0.29 21.26 15.05
CA ARG A 280 -1.07 22.08 14.12
C ARG A 280 -1.32 21.29 12.84
N ILE A 281 -2.58 21.12 12.47
CA ILE A 281 -3.00 20.28 11.36
C ILE A 281 -3.84 21.12 10.40
N LEU A 282 -3.35 21.28 9.17
CA LEU A 282 -4.15 21.80 8.08
C LEU A 282 -5.16 20.74 7.64
N TYR A 283 -6.37 21.13 7.29
CA TYR A 283 -7.34 20.18 6.76
C TYR A 283 -8.11 20.70 5.54
N CYS A 284 -8.46 19.80 4.63
CA CYS A 284 -9.26 20.11 3.45
C CYS A 284 -10.01 18.86 2.97
N ALA A 285 -11.34 18.95 2.85
CA ALA A 285 -12.15 17.81 2.39
C ALA A 285 -11.87 17.49 0.91
N THR A 286 -11.85 18.50 0.04
CA THR A 286 -11.65 18.34 -1.40
C THR A 286 -10.82 19.47 -1.99
N PRO A 287 -10.06 19.23 -3.07
CA PRO A 287 -9.52 20.34 -3.84
C PRO A 287 -10.66 21.14 -4.48
N ALA A 288 -10.37 22.40 -4.83
CA ALA A 288 -11.35 23.27 -5.45
C ALA A 288 -12.00 22.60 -6.68
N GLY A 289 -13.33 22.61 -6.73
CA GLY A 289 -14.11 22.04 -7.84
C GLY A 289 -14.18 20.51 -7.89
N ARG A 290 -13.72 19.79 -6.86
CA ARG A 290 -13.78 18.31 -6.79
C ARG A 290 -14.87 17.83 -5.84
N PRO A 291 -15.56 16.73 -6.18
CA PRO A 291 -16.66 16.21 -5.39
C PRO A 291 -16.21 15.39 -4.18
N ILE A 292 -17.11 15.22 -3.22
CA ILE A 292 -17.03 14.28 -2.11
C ILE A 292 -18.42 13.75 -1.81
N SER A 293 -18.53 12.45 -1.55
CA SER A 293 -19.78 11.85 -1.10
C SER A 293 -20.15 12.30 0.29
N VAL A 294 -21.44 12.30 0.60
CA VAL A 294 -21.98 12.55 1.95
C VAL A 294 -21.32 11.63 2.99
N ASP A 295 -21.07 10.37 2.64
CA ASP A 295 -20.46 9.40 3.57
C ASP A 295 -19.00 9.74 3.87
N ALA A 296 -18.21 10.07 2.84
CA ALA A 296 -16.82 10.46 3.03
C ALA A 296 -16.70 11.80 3.77
N ALA A 297 -17.60 12.75 3.51
CA ALA A 297 -17.65 14.02 4.23
C ALA A 297 -18.02 13.84 5.71
N ALA A 298 -19.01 13.01 6.01
CA ALA A 298 -19.40 12.70 7.39
C ALA A 298 -18.28 12.01 8.17
N ALA A 299 -17.60 11.03 7.56
CA ALA A 299 -16.43 10.38 8.14
C ALA A 299 -15.28 11.36 8.37
N PHE A 300 -15.08 12.32 7.45
CA PHE A 300 -14.04 13.34 7.58
C PHE A 300 -14.31 14.25 8.78
N GLU A 301 -15.55 14.75 8.94
CA GLU A 301 -15.92 15.56 10.10
C GLU A 301 -15.79 14.80 11.43
N ALA A 302 -16.16 13.51 11.46
CA ALA A 302 -15.97 12.67 12.63
C ALA A 302 -14.48 12.51 12.97
N ALA A 303 -13.62 12.31 11.97
CA ALA A 303 -12.18 12.23 12.17
C ALA A 303 -11.57 13.56 12.65
N LEU A 304 -12.03 14.71 12.11
CA LEU A 304 -11.63 16.04 12.61
C LEU A 304 -12.05 16.21 14.08
N ALA A 305 -13.23 15.76 14.47
CA ALA A 305 -13.67 15.79 15.87
C ALA A 305 -12.75 14.96 16.78
N THR A 306 -12.32 13.77 16.35
CA THR A 306 -11.32 12.97 17.08
C THR A 306 -9.98 13.69 17.19
N LEU A 307 -9.47 14.28 16.10
CA LEU A 307 -8.21 15.05 16.15
C LEU A 307 -8.30 16.22 17.14
N ARG A 308 -9.43 16.95 17.16
CA ARG A 308 -9.68 18.03 18.14
C ARG A 308 -9.72 17.49 19.57
N SER A 309 -10.39 16.36 19.83
CA SER A 309 -10.47 15.79 21.18
C SER A 309 -9.12 15.33 21.71
N MET A 310 -8.17 15.01 20.81
CA MET A 310 -6.78 14.71 21.16
C MET A 310 -5.90 15.95 21.34
N GLY A 311 -6.46 17.16 21.23
CA GLY A 311 -5.75 18.43 21.45
C GLY A 311 -5.03 18.99 20.22
N ALA A 312 -5.28 18.48 19.02
CA ALA A 312 -4.75 19.07 17.79
C ALA A 312 -5.43 20.41 17.49
N GLN A 313 -4.64 21.38 17.03
CA GLN A 313 -5.11 22.66 16.52
C GLN A 313 -5.40 22.50 15.02
N LEU A 314 -6.66 22.64 14.64
CA LEU A 314 -7.09 22.42 13.26
C LEU A 314 -7.34 23.74 12.54
N GLU A 315 -6.70 23.90 11.38
CA GLU A 315 -6.87 25.05 10.50
C GLU A 315 -7.33 24.60 9.12
N GLN A 316 -8.43 25.16 8.61
CA GLN A 316 -8.91 24.82 7.28
C GLN A 316 -8.00 25.46 6.23
N MET A 317 -7.52 24.69 5.26
CA MET A 317 -6.74 25.21 4.14
C MET A 317 -7.57 25.34 2.85
N PRO A 318 -7.26 26.33 2.00
CA PRO A 318 -7.81 26.41 0.65
C PRO A 318 -7.48 25.17 -0.19
N GLY A 319 -8.44 24.70 -0.98
CA GLY A 319 -8.29 23.58 -1.91
C GLY A 319 -7.64 23.96 -3.24
N GLU A 320 -7.42 25.25 -3.49
CA GLU A 320 -6.85 25.80 -4.72
C GLU A 320 -5.40 25.35 -4.93
N GLY A 321 -5.00 25.13 -6.19
CA GLY A 321 -3.64 24.73 -6.55
C GLY A 321 -3.28 23.28 -6.19
N TYR A 322 -4.28 22.46 -5.83
CA TYR A 322 -4.15 21.02 -5.62
C TYR A 322 -4.75 20.18 -6.74
N ASP A 323 -5.36 20.81 -7.75
CA ASP A 323 -5.71 20.15 -9.00
C ASP A 323 -4.47 19.93 -9.87
N VAL A 324 -3.71 18.88 -9.53
CA VAL A 324 -2.41 18.58 -10.13
C VAL A 324 -2.51 17.58 -11.29
N GLU A 325 -3.71 17.15 -11.63
CA GLU A 325 -3.95 16.09 -12.60
C GLU A 325 -3.36 16.40 -13.99
N PRO A 326 -3.51 17.62 -14.55
CA PRO A 326 -2.90 17.96 -15.83
C PRO A 326 -1.36 17.88 -15.81
N VAL A 327 -0.74 18.36 -14.73
CA VAL A 327 0.73 18.28 -14.53
C VAL A 327 1.17 16.83 -14.36
N TRP A 328 0.41 16.05 -13.58
CA TRP A 328 0.68 14.64 -13.33
C TRP A 328 0.60 13.83 -14.63
N ARG A 329 -0.41 14.06 -15.50
CA ARG A 329 -0.53 13.36 -16.79
C ARG A 329 0.70 13.57 -17.66
N VAL A 330 1.18 14.81 -17.78
CA VAL A 330 2.38 15.11 -18.57
C VAL A 330 3.58 14.33 -18.05
N ILE A 331 3.83 14.36 -16.74
CA ILE A 331 4.99 13.68 -16.13
C ILE A 331 4.85 12.15 -16.23
N ASN A 332 3.69 11.62 -15.84
CA ASN A 332 3.48 10.19 -15.71
C ASN A 332 3.27 9.49 -17.05
N HIS A 333 2.42 10.01 -17.94
CA HIS A 333 2.15 9.37 -19.21
C HIS A 333 3.35 9.47 -20.17
N THR A 334 4.15 10.53 -20.09
CA THR A 334 5.43 10.60 -20.83
C THR A 334 6.41 9.52 -20.35
N SER A 335 6.49 9.30 -19.04
CA SER A 335 7.27 8.19 -18.48
C SER A 335 6.76 6.83 -18.97
N TRP A 336 5.45 6.59 -18.95
CA TRP A 336 4.88 5.34 -19.49
C TRP A 336 5.09 5.18 -20.98
N ARG A 337 4.91 6.24 -21.78
CA ARG A 337 5.17 6.19 -23.22
C ARG A 337 6.63 5.89 -23.52
N GLY A 338 7.57 6.52 -22.81
CA GLY A 338 8.99 6.21 -22.92
C GLY A 338 9.34 4.75 -22.59
N ARG A 339 8.59 4.13 -21.66
CA ARG A 339 8.79 2.73 -21.25
C ARG A 339 8.13 1.72 -22.20
N PHE A 340 6.92 2.02 -22.67
CA PHE A 340 6.03 1.01 -23.25
C PHE A 340 5.66 1.26 -24.72
N ALA A 341 6.02 2.39 -25.34
CA ALA A 341 5.71 2.62 -26.76
C ALA A 341 6.31 1.56 -27.70
N PRO A 342 7.58 1.12 -27.55
CA PRO A 342 8.11 0.03 -28.38
C PRO A 342 7.36 -1.30 -28.15
N LEU A 343 6.97 -1.57 -26.90
CA LEU A 343 6.22 -2.76 -26.53
C LEU A 343 4.83 -2.75 -27.18
N ALA A 344 4.14 -1.61 -27.13
CA ALA A 344 2.83 -1.43 -27.74
C ALA A 344 2.89 -1.53 -29.27
N ALA A 345 3.93 -1.00 -29.91
CA ALA A 345 4.09 -1.14 -31.35
C ALA A 345 4.27 -2.60 -31.79
N ALA A 346 4.93 -3.43 -30.97
CA ALA A 346 5.20 -4.83 -31.28
C ALA A 346 4.05 -5.78 -30.86
N HIS A 347 3.32 -5.47 -29.79
CA HIS A 347 2.43 -6.41 -29.11
C HIS A 347 1.13 -5.75 -28.57
N ALA A 348 0.56 -4.79 -29.30
CA ALA A 348 -0.66 -4.09 -28.88
C ALA A 348 -1.82 -5.04 -28.51
N ASP A 349 -1.95 -6.16 -29.21
CA ASP A 349 -2.97 -7.20 -29.00
C ASP A 349 -2.84 -7.95 -27.67
N GLN A 350 -1.69 -7.84 -27.01
CA GLN A 350 -1.39 -8.46 -25.72
C GLN A 350 -1.35 -7.48 -24.55
N LEU A 351 -1.58 -6.18 -24.80
CA LEU A 351 -1.64 -5.14 -23.78
C LEU A 351 -3.10 -4.77 -23.48
N SER A 352 -3.34 -4.33 -22.24
CA SER A 352 -4.67 -3.86 -21.84
C SER A 352 -5.08 -2.62 -22.64
N PRO A 353 -6.37 -2.50 -23.04
CA PRO A 353 -6.88 -1.30 -23.71
C PRO A 353 -6.62 -0.03 -22.90
N SER A 354 -6.76 -0.13 -21.57
CA SER A 354 -6.49 1.00 -20.68
C SER A 354 -5.03 1.47 -20.77
N LEU A 355 -4.05 0.57 -20.85
CA LEU A 355 -2.65 0.97 -20.99
C LEU A 355 -2.43 1.69 -22.32
N LEU A 356 -2.92 1.13 -23.43
CA LEU A 356 -2.80 1.73 -24.76
C LEU A 356 -3.39 3.16 -24.79
N GLN A 357 -4.56 3.35 -24.18
CA GLN A 357 -5.18 4.67 -24.08
C GLN A 357 -4.34 5.65 -23.23
N GLN A 358 -3.70 5.21 -22.14
CA GLN A 358 -2.78 6.07 -21.39
C GLN A 358 -1.56 6.48 -22.23
N LEU A 359 -1.01 5.57 -23.04
CA LEU A 359 0.13 5.89 -23.91
C LEU A 359 -0.23 6.95 -24.96
N ALA A 360 -1.44 6.85 -25.54
CA ALA A 360 -1.95 7.81 -26.51
C ALA A 360 -2.10 9.22 -25.92
N LEU A 361 -2.41 9.34 -24.63
CA LEU A 361 -2.53 10.64 -23.94
C LEU A 361 -1.20 11.42 -23.84
N ALA A 362 -0.06 10.79 -24.10
CA ALA A 362 1.25 11.45 -24.18
C ALA A 362 1.84 11.45 -25.60
N GLU A 363 1.02 11.24 -26.63
CA GLU A 363 1.50 11.15 -28.02
C GLU A 363 2.17 12.44 -28.52
N HIS A 364 1.64 13.58 -28.09
CA HIS A 364 2.05 14.92 -28.55
C HIS A 364 2.63 15.80 -27.43
N VAL A 365 3.12 15.19 -26.35
CA VAL A 365 3.87 15.92 -25.31
C VAL A 365 5.30 16.12 -25.78
N ASP A 366 5.70 17.37 -26.00
CA ASP A 366 7.08 17.72 -26.35
C ASP A 366 7.96 17.97 -25.11
N GLY A 367 9.26 18.20 -25.34
CA GLY A 367 10.21 18.44 -24.26
C GLY A 367 9.96 19.75 -23.49
N VAL A 368 9.35 20.75 -24.12
CA VAL A 368 9.04 22.04 -23.48
C VAL A 368 7.87 21.86 -22.51
N ALA A 369 6.79 21.20 -22.96
CA ALA A 369 5.64 20.87 -22.13
C ALA A 369 6.04 20.00 -20.94
N PHE A 370 6.91 19.00 -21.15
CA PHE A 370 7.46 18.19 -20.07
C PHE A 370 8.24 19.05 -19.06
N GLN A 371 9.13 19.93 -19.53
CA GLN A 371 9.90 20.80 -18.64
C GLN A 371 9.03 21.81 -17.87
N GLN A 372 7.96 22.32 -18.49
CA GLN A 372 6.97 23.16 -17.82
C GLN A 372 6.25 22.40 -16.70
N ALA A 373 5.87 21.14 -16.94
CA ALA A 373 5.29 20.29 -15.91
C ALA A 373 6.27 20.04 -14.74
N MET A 374 7.57 19.90 -15.03
CA MET A 374 8.60 19.80 -13.98
C MET A 374 8.72 21.10 -13.17
N PHE A 375 8.62 22.28 -13.79
CA PHE A 375 8.55 23.55 -13.05
C PHE A 375 7.30 23.65 -12.16
N ALA A 376 6.15 23.21 -12.67
CA ALA A 376 4.91 23.16 -11.90
C ALA A 376 5.02 22.18 -10.71
N ARG A 377 5.67 21.02 -10.90
CA ARG A 377 5.99 20.08 -9.82
C ARG A 377 6.86 20.74 -8.74
N THR A 378 7.87 21.54 -9.12
CA THR A 378 8.68 22.30 -8.15
C THR A 378 7.88 23.36 -7.41
N ALA A 379 6.98 24.07 -8.09
CA ALA A 379 6.10 25.06 -7.46
C ALA A 379 5.17 24.39 -6.43
N LEU A 380 4.59 23.24 -6.77
CA LEU A 380 3.79 22.43 -5.86
C LEU A 380 4.59 21.97 -4.63
N PHE A 381 5.83 21.49 -4.83
CA PHE A 381 6.71 21.11 -3.72
C PHE A 381 6.93 22.27 -2.75
N ARG A 382 7.29 23.45 -3.27
CA ARG A 382 7.50 24.66 -2.44
C ARG A 382 6.25 25.07 -1.68
N LYS A 383 5.07 24.95 -2.30
CA LYS A 383 3.78 25.22 -1.66
C LYS A 383 3.55 24.28 -0.46
N VAL A 384 3.68 22.98 -0.66
CA VAL A 384 3.48 21.98 0.41
C VAL A 384 4.52 22.14 1.52
N GLN A 385 5.78 22.42 1.16
CA GLN A 385 6.84 22.72 2.12
C GLN A 385 6.51 23.92 3.01
N ALA A 386 6.05 25.05 2.43
CA ALA A 386 5.71 26.24 3.21
C ALA A 386 4.53 25.99 4.17
N GLN A 387 3.55 25.20 3.73
CA GLN A 387 2.43 24.78 4.58
C GLN A 387 2.92 23.91 5.75
N LEU A 388 3.80 22.94 5.49
CA LEU A 388 4.35 22.05 6.51
C LEU A 388 5.53 22.66 7.28
N GLU A 389 6.02 23.84 6.94
CA GLU A 389 6.92 24.62 7.79
C GLU A 389 6.14 25.27 8.95
N SER A 390 4.95 25.77 8.64
CA SER A 390 4.04 26.39 9.60
C SER A 390 3.09 25.41 10.29
N HIS A 391 2.98 24.17 9.82
CA HIS A 391 2.08 23.15 10.37
C HIS A 391 2.80 21.80 10.48
N ASP A 392 2.31 20.90 11.32
CA ASP A 392 2.92 19.58 11.48
C ASP A 392 2.38 18.58 10.45
N PHE A 393 1.09 18.69 10.11
CA PHE A 393 0.43 17.76 9.21
C PHE A 393 -0.60 18.43 8.30
N ILE A 394 -0.94 17.74 7.21
CA ILE A 394 -2.13 18.00 6.38
C ILE A 394 -3.06 16.77 6.48
N PHE A 395 -4.35 16.98 6.69
CA PHE A 395 -5.36 15.94 6.84
C PHE A 395 -6.47 16.09 5.79
N THR A 396 -6.71 15.01 5.04
CA THR A 396 -7.62 14.98 3.88
C THR A 396 -8.29 13.62 3.77
N PRO A 397 -9.49 13.49 3.20
CA PRO A 397 -9.99 12.19 2.73
C PRO A 397 -9.00 11.53 1.77
N THR A 398 -8.85 10.21 1.86
CA THR A 398 -8.01 9.48 0.88
C THR A 398 -8.73 9.40 -0.47
N LEU A 399 -10.03 9.13 -0.44
CA LEU A 399 -10.92 9.00 -1.58
C LEU A 399 -12.16 9.87 -1.37
N SER A 400 -12.77 10.34 -2.45
CA SER A 400 -14.01 11.13 -2.41
C SER A 400 -15.24 10.28 -2.05
N ARG A 401 -15.17 8.97 -2.27
CA ARG A 401 -16.20 8.00 -1.89
C ARG A 401 -15.61 6.59 -1.73
N THR A 402 -16.42 5.68 -1.19
CA THR A 402 -16.15 4.25 -1.05
C THR A 402 -15.80 3.56 -2.37
N ALA A 403 -15.45 2.27 -2.31
CA ALA A 403 -15.02 1.51 -3.48
C ALA A 403 -16.06 1.50 -4.61
N LEU A 404 -15.57 1.68 -5.85
CA LEU A 404 -16.39 1.74 -7.06
C LEU A 404 -16.85 0.33 -7.50
N PRO A 405 -17.84 0.22 -8.41
CA PRO A 405 -18.17 -1.05 -9.07
C PRO A 405 -16.93 -1.73 -9.66
N ILE A 406 -16.90 -3.07 -9.63
CA ILE A 406 -15.75 -3.86 -10.08
C ILE A 406 -15.41 -3.68 -11.58
N ASP A 407 -16.39 -3.28 -12.38
CA ASP A 407 -16.33 -3.05 -13.83
C ASP A 407 -16.15 -1.57 -14.21
N GLN A 408 -15.88 -0.69 -13.24
CA GLN A 408 -15.63 0.73 -13.49
C GLN A 408 -14.54 0.92 -14.57
N ASP A 409 -14.86 1.70 -15.61
CA ASP A 409 -13.84 2.18 -16.56
C ASP A 409 -13.09 3.38 -15.96
N LEU A 410 -11.76 3.37 -16.02
CA LEU A 410 -10.89 4.45 -15.57
C LEU A 410 -11.19 5.77 -16.29
N PHE A 411 -11.47 5.69 -17.59
CA PHE A 411 -11.76 6.86 -18.44
C PHE A 411 -13.26 7.20 -18.48
N GLY A 412 -14.08 6.33 -17.90
CA GLY A 412 -15.52 6.50 -17.78
C GLY A 412 -15.91 7.57 -16.76
N ARG A 413 -17.21 7.78 -16.64
CA ARG A 413 -17.79 8.66 -15.61
C ARG A 413 -17.79 7.96 -14.26
N ILE A 414 -17.69 8.74 -13.20
CA ILE A 414 -17.88 8.29 -11.83
C ILE A 414 -19.18 8.88 -11.27
N GLU A 415 -19.99 8.03 -10.65
CA GLU A 415 -21.17 8.45 -9.91
C GLU A 415 -20.82 8.71 -8.44
N ILE A 416 -21.25 9.87 -7.93
CA ILE A 416 -21.14 10.26 -6.52
C ILE A 416 -22.48 10.89 -6.12
N ASP A 417 -23.18 10.26 -5.18
CA ASP A 417 -24.49 10.70 -4.67
C ASP A 417 -25.53 11.04 -5.76
N GLY A 418 -25.60 10.23 -6.81
CA GLY A 418 -26.55 10.40 -7.92
C GLY A 418 -26.09 11.39 -9.00
N GLU A 419 -24.94 12.04 -8.85
CA GLU A 419 -24.35 12.92 -9.84
C GLU A 419 -23.18 12.26 -10.59
N ALA A 420 -23.09 12.50 -11.90
CA ALA A 420 -22.09 11.89 -12.78
C ALA A 420 -20.96 12.87 -13.16
N TYR A 421 -19.76 12.59 -12.69
CA TYR A 421 -18.54 13.37 -12.94
C TYR A 421 -17.68 12.73 -14.02
N ALA A 422 -16.97 13.53 -14.80
CA ALA A 422 -16.10 13.04 -15.88
C ALA A 422 -14.79 12.48 -15.33
N GLU A 423 -14.39 11.29 -15.77
CA GLU A 423 -13.14 10.59 -15.39
C GLU A 423 -12.99 10.25 -13.91
N VAL A 424 -12.52 9.03 -13.65
CA VAL A 424 -12.32 8.51 -12.29
C VAL A 424 -11.14 9.19 -11.59
N ARG A 425 -10.03 9.44 -12.30
CA ARG A 425 -8.77 9.90 -11.68
C ARG A 425 -8.93 11.20 -10.90
N ALA A 426 -9.49 12.21 -11.55
CA ALA A 426 -9.57 13.56 -11.00
C ALA A 426 -10.63 13.69 -9.89
N ASN A 427 -11.62 12.79 -9.86
CA ASN A 427 -12.77 12.91 -8.95
C ASN A 427 -12.80 11.85 -7.86
N TRP A 428 -12.06 10.75 -7.97
CA TRP A 428 -12.07 9.69 -6.96
C TRP A 428 -10.94 9.80 -5.93
N PHE A 429 -9.71 10.09 -6.35
CA PHE A 429 -8.52 10.11 -5.47
C PHE A 429 -7.66 11.39 -5.61
N PRO A 430 -8.29 12.59 -5.61
CA PRO A 430 -7.60 13.82 -6.00
C PRO A 430 -6.44 14.20 -5.07
N TRP A 431 -6.47 13.76 -3.81
CA TRP A 431 -5.45 14.06 -2.79
C TRP A 431 -4.22 13.18 -2.82
N THR A 432 -4.19 12.09 -3.59
CA THR A 432 -3.06 11.16 -3.51
C THR A 432 -1.86 11.59 -4.36
N MET A 433 -2.12 12.06 -5.59
CA MET A 433 -1.09 12.48 -6.57
C MET A 433 -0.21 13.66 -6.13
N PRO A 434 -0.73 14.72 -5.47
CA PRO A 434 0.11 15.83 -5.03
C PRO A 434 1.29 15.37 -4.17
N PHE A 435 1.09 14.39 -3.30
CA PHE A 435 2.12 13.91 -2.38
C PHE A 435 3.07 12.86 -3.00
N ASN A 436 2.72 12.28 -4.16
CA ASN A 436 3.72 11.59 -5.00
C ASN A 436 4.64 12.62 -5.67
N LEU A 437 4.06 13.65 -6.29
CA LEU A 437 4.81 14.66 -7.02
C LEU A 437 5.78 15.42 -6.11
N THR A 438 5.34 15.78 -4.91
CA THR A 438 6.17 16.55 -3.96
C THR A 438 7.08 15.70 -3.10
N GLY A 439 6.84 14.38 -3.02
CA GLY A 439 7.70 13.48 -2.30
C GLY A 439 7.38 13.28 -0.81
N HIS A 440 6.50 14.10 -0.23
CA HIS A 440 6.13 14.12 1.20
C HIS A 440 5.49 12.80 1.66
N PRO A 441 5.74 12.33 2.89
CA PRO A 441 5.16 11.10 3.39
C PRO A 441 3.66 11.26 3.65
N ALA A 442 2.87 10.23 3.28
CA ALA A 442 1.42 10.22 3.45
C ALA A 442 0.93 8.83 3.84
N ILE A 443 0.08 8.74 4.86
CA ILE A 443 -0.50 7.49 5.36
C ILE A 443 -2.02 7.52 5.26
N SER A 444 -2.62 6.48 4.68
CA SER A 444 -4.06 6.26 4.69
C SER A 444 -4.44 5.33 5.84
N LEU A 445 -5.44 5.73 6.63
CA LEU A 445 -5.94 5.05 7.82
C LEU A 445 -7.44 4.78 7.69
N PRO A 446 -7.94 3.61 8.11
CA PRO A 446 -9.37 3.33 8.17
C PRO A 446 -10.09 4.31 9.12
N CYS A 447 -11.20 4.91 8.66
CA CYS A 447 -11.95 5.93 9.38
C CYS A 447 -13.46 5.71 9.24
N GLY A 448 -13.91 4.49 9.56
CA GLY A 448 -15.32 4.10 9.50
C GLY A 448 -15.73 3.48 8.17
N ALA A 449 -17.04 3.43 7.95
CA ALA A 449 -17.66 2.82 6.79
C ALA A 449 -18.80 3.71 6.25
N GLY A 450 -19.05 3.62 4.95
CA GLY A 450 -20.20 4.25 4.32
C GLY A 450 -21.51 3.54 4.65
N ARG A 451 -22.63 4.12 4.21
CA ARG A 451 -23.96 3.51 4.31
C ARG A 451 -24.08 2.20 3.51
N ASP A 452 -23.20 2.03 2.53
CA ASP A 452 -23.02 0.79 1.76
C ASP A 452 -22.21 -0.30 2.49
N GLY A 453 -21.74 -0.02 3.72
CA GLY A 453 -20.93 -0.95 4.52
C GLY A 453 -19.47 -1.03 4.08
N LEU A 454 -19.03 -0.24 3.10
CA LEU A 454 -17.67 -0.27 2.60
C LEU A 454 -16.75 0.67 3.40
N PRO A 455 -15.47 0.33 3.56
CA PRO A 455 -14.53 1.17 4.29
C PRO A 455 -14.32 2.57 3.68
N ILE A 456 -14.08 3.54 4.56
CA ILE A 456 -13.64 4.89 4.21
C ILE A 456 -12.26 5.13 4.84
N GLY A 457 -11.35 5.74 4.10
CA GLY A 457 -9.99 6.03 4.57
C GLY A 457 -9.67 7.52 4.59
N MET A 458 -8.96 7.98 5.62
CA MET A 458 -8.42 9.35 5.71
C MET A 458 -6.90 9.32 5.57
N GLN A 459 -6.36 10.37 4.96
CA GLN A 459 -4.96 10.55 4.70
C GLN A 459 -4.39 11.62 5.63
N LEU A 460 -3.30 11.26 6.33
CA LEU A 460 -2.45 12.20 7.06
C LEU A 460 -1.12 12.35 6.30
N VAL A 461 -0.67 13.58 6.07
CA VAL A 461 0.55 13.91 5.36
C VAL A 461 1.50 14.63 6.31
N GLY A 462 2.75 14.18 6.37
CA GLY A 462 3.78 14.74 7.25
C GLY A 462 4.84 15.56 6.50
N ARG A 463 5.71 16.19 7.27
CA ARG A 463 6.91 16.87 6.76
C ARG A 463 7.83 15.91 6.02
N PHE A 464 8.56 16.44 5.03
CA PHE A 464 9.48 15.66 4.23
C PHE A 464 10.61 15.06 5.10
N ARG A 465 10.80 13.74 5.03
CA ARG A 465 11.75 12.95 5.85
C ARG A 465 11.46 12.91 7.35
N GLU A 466 10.27 13.31 7.77
CA GLU A 466 9.75 13.23 9.15
C GLU A 466 8.72 12.08 9.29
N ASP A 467 8.99 10.95 8.63
CA ASP A 467 8.13 9.76 8.64
C ASP A 467 7.87 9.22 10.05
N GLN A 468 8.82 9.37 10.97
CA GLN A 468 8.67 8.99 12.37
C GLN A 468 7.59 9.81 13.07
N GLN A 469 7.58 11.14 12.88
CA GLN A 469 6.55 12.01 13.45
C GLN A 469 5.16 11.71 12.85
N LEU A 470 5.10 11.40 11.55
CA LEU A 470 3.86 10.98 10.89
C LEU A 470 3.33 9.67 11.46
N LEU A 471 4.16 8.65 11.58
CA LEU A 471 3.78 7.36 12.17
C LEU A 471 3.33 7.51 13.62
N GLN A 472 4.00 8.36 14.39
CA GLN A 472 3.61 8.64 15.78
C GLN A 472 2.20 9.24 15.85
N ALA A 473 1.94 10.31 15.08
CA ALA A 473 0.62 10.94 15.06
C ALA A 473 -0.48 10.00 14.54
N ALA A 474 -0.17 9.22 13.51
CA ALA A 474 -1.08 8.21 12.98
C ALA A 474 -1.42 7.12 14.02
N SER A 475 -0.44 6.69 14.83
CA SER A 475 -0.68 5.69 15.88
C SER A 475 -1.61 6.21 16.98
N PHE A 476 -1.45 7.47 17.39
CA PHE A 476 -2.36 8.09 18.35
C PHE A 476 -3.77 8.23 17.78
N PHE A 477 -3.89 8.68 16.53
CA PHE A 477 -5.18 8.79 15.87
C PHE A 477 -5.86 7.43 15.70
N GLU A 478 -5.14 6.39 15.27
CA GLU A 478 -5.64 5.01 15.17
C GLU A 478 -6.19 4.51 16.52
N ALA A 479 -5.48 4.78 17.61
CA ALA A 479 -5.90 4.38 18.96
C ALA A 479 -7.19 5.08 19.40
N ALA A 480 -7.36 6.36 19.06
CA ALA A 480 -8.50 7.17 19.48
C ALA A 480 -9.75 7.04 18.59
N HIS A 481 -9.56 6.82 17.29
CA HIS A 481 -10.65 6.85 16.29
C HIS A 481 -11.28 5.48 16.03
N ARG A 482 -10.62 4.38 16.42
CA ARG A 482 -10.96 3.01 16.02
C ARG A 482 -12.46 2.66 16.18
N PRO A 483 -13.18 2.38 15.07
CA PRO A 483 -14.30 1.44 15.12
C PRO A 483 -13.74 0.03 15.33
N ALA A 484 -14.56 -0.91 15.85
CA ALA A 484 -14.12 -2.27 16.18
C ALA A 484 -13.31 -2.92 15.03
N ASN A 485 -12.13 -3.47 15.34
CA ASN A 485 -11.27 -4.24 14.43
C ASN A 485 -11.93 -5.57 14.02
N ALA A 486 -13.14 -5.54 13.48
CA ALA A 486 -13.70 -6.72 12.85
C ALA A 486 -12.94 -6.91 11.53
N LEU A 487 -12.29 -8.08 11.38
CA LEU A 487 -12.03 -8.57 10.04
C LEU A 487 -13.36 -8.60 9.28
N PRO A 488 -13.39 -8.30 7.97
CA PRO A 488 -14.61 -8.45 7.18
C PRO A 488 -15.17 -9.85 7.45
N THR A 489 -16.47 -9.92 7.74
CA THR A 489 -17.16 -11.21 7.77
C THR A 489 -17.24 -11.68 6.33
N LEU A 490 -16.22 -12.42 5.90
CA LEU A 490 -16.18 -13.03 4.58
C LEU A 490 -17.26 -14.11 4.57
N ALA A 491 -18.47 -13.71 4.16
CA ALA A 491 -19.51 -14.64 3.75
C ALA A 491 -19.00 -15.30 2.46
N PHE A 492 -18.52 -16.54 2.58
CA PHE A 492 -18.14 -17.37 1.44
C PHE A 492 -19.36 -17.92 0.73
#